data_AF-A0A7C5PD08-F1
#
_entry.id   AF-A0A7C5PD08-F1
#
_cell.length_a   1.000
_cell.length_b   1.000
_cell.length_c   1.000
_cell.angle_alpha   90.00
_cell.angle_beta   90.00
_cell.angle_gamma   90.00
#
_symmetry.space_group_name_H-M   'P 1'
#
loop_
_entity.id
_entity.type
_entity.pdbx_description
1 polymer ?
#
loop_
_entity_poly.entity_id
_entity_poly.type
_entity_poly.pdbx_seq_one_letter_code
_entity_poly.pdbx_strand_id
1 'polypeptide(L)' 'MPAVLQPKIKLWLVNEKDEAVLGEGLAKLLEAIEECGSIAKAASNL' A
#
# COMPACT_ATOMS: atom_id res chain seq x y z
N MET A 1 -8.70 -28.63 -6.49
CA MET A 1 -8.20 -28.47 -5.10
C MET A 1 -9.13 -27.49 -4.40
N PRO A 2 -9.64 -27.78 -3.20
CA PRO A 2 -10.44 -26.80 -2.46
C PRO A 2 -9.57 -25.58 -2.12
N ALA A 3 -10.12 -24.38 -2.21
CA ALA A 3 -9.41 -23.15 -1.89
C ALA A 3 -9.11 -23.09 -0.39
N VAL A 4 -7.83 -22.98 -0.02
CA VAL A 4 -7.40 -22.75 1.37
C VAL A 4 -7.56 -21.26 1.67
N LEU A 5 -8.49 -20.91 2.55
CA LEU A 5 -8.69 -19.53 2.98
C LEU A 5 -7.65 -19.16 4.05
N GLN A 6 -7.00 -18.01 3.88
CA GLN A 6 -6.08 -17.45 4.86
C GLN A 6 -6.49 -16.01 5.21
N PRO A 7 -6.45 -15.61 6.49
CA PRO A 7 -6.78 -14.25 6.88
C PRO A 7 -5.71 -13.27 6.35
N LYS A 8 -6.14 -12.17 5.73
CA LYS A 8 -5.28 -11.04 5.37
C LYS A 8 -5.61 -9.84 6.26
N ILE A 9 -4.64 -9.41 7.07
CA ILE A 9 -4.75 -8.21 7.90
C ILE A 9 -4.29 -7.01 7.07
N LYS A 10 -5.05 -5.91 7.08
CA LYS A 10 -4.67 -4.63 6.49
C LYS A 10 -4.51 -3.60 7.59
N LEU A 11 -3.36 -2.91 7.62
CA LEU A 11 -3.08 -1.84 8.56
C LEU A 11 -3.23 -0.48 7.85
N TRP A 12 -3.78 0.48 8.58
CA TRP A 12 -3.89 1.87 8.17
C TRP A 12 -3.39 2.76 9.31
N LEU A 13 -2.58 3.76 8.97
CA LEU A 13 -2.28 4.88 9.84
C LEU A 13 -3.39 5.92 9.65
N VAL A 14 -4.02 6.32 10.74
CA VAL A 14 -5.06 7.34 10.77
C VAL A 14 -4.54 8.60 11.44
N ASN A 15 -5.10 9.76 11.08
CA ASN A 15 -4.85 11.02 11.79
C ASN A 15 -5.75 11.15 13.03
N GLU A 16 -5.63 12.28 13.73
CA GLU A 16 -6.42 12.59 14.94
C GLU A 16 -7.93 12.70 14.70
N LYS A 17 -8.37 12.75 13.43
CA LYS A 17 -9.78 12.77 13.03
C LYS A 17 -10.28 11.40 12.55
N ASP A 18 -9.50 10.33 12.78
CA ASP A 18 -9.73 8.97 12.29
C ASP A 18 -9.75 8.84 10.75
N GLU A 19 -9.17 9.79 10.01
CA GLU A 19 -9.06 9.70 8.56
C GLU A 19 -7.84 8.85 8.19
N ALA A 20 -8.01 7.89 7.27
CA ALA A 20 -6.93 7.05 6.79
C ALA A 20 -5.91 7.87 5.97
N VAL A 21 -4.70 8.00 6.50
CA VAL A 21 -3.59 8.77 5.89
C VAL A 21 -2.68 7.87 5.06
N LEU A 22 -2.38 6.67 5.55
CA LEU A 22 -1.44 5.76 4.88
C LEU A 22 -1.87 4.31 5.10
N GLY A 23 -1.93 3.55 4.02
CA GLY A 23 -2.16 2.10 4.07
C GLY A 23 -1.31 1.37 3.05
N GLU A 24 -1.58 0.08 2.87
CA GLU A 24 -0.76 -0.83 2.06
C GLU A 24 -0.46 -0.30 0.65
N GLY A 25 -1.42 0.35 -0.02
CA GLY A 25 -1.23 0.89 -1.37
C GLY A 25 -0.25 2.06 -1.41
N LEU A 26 -0.38 3.02 -0.47
CA LEU A 26 0.49 4.19 -0.42
C LEU A 26 1.91 3.79 0.03
N ALA A 27 2.03 2.83 0.95
CA ALA A 27 3.32 2.28 1.36
C ALA A 27 4.07 1.66 0.16
N LYS A 28 3.40 0.81 -0.63
CA LYS A 28 3.98 0.22 -1.84
C LYS A 28 4.38 1.25 -2.89
N LEU A 29 3.59 2.31 -3.04
CA LEU A 29 3.94 3.41 -3.93
C LEU A 29 5.22 4.11 -3.48
N LEU A 30 5.38 4.37 -2.18
CA LEU A 30 6.60 4.99 -1.64
C LEU A 30 7.83 4.09 -1.83
N GLU A 31 7.71 2.78 -1.58
CA GLU A 31 8.77 1.80 -1.86
C GLU A 31 9.16 1.82 -3.35
N ALA A 32 8.18 1.79 -4.26
CA ALA A 32 8.44 1.84 -5.69
C ALA A 32 9.07 3.19 -6.13
N ILE A 33 8.71 4.30 -5.49
CA ILE A 33 9.34 5.62 -5.72
C ILE A 33 10.80 5.58 -5.27
N GLU A 34 11.09 4.99 -4.11
CA GLU A 34 12.46 4.84 -3.60
C GLU A 34 13.33 4.02 -4.56
N GLU A 35 12.79 2.91 -5.10
CA GLU A 35 13.51 2.04 -6.03
C GLU A 35 13.78 2.69 -7.39
N CYS A 36 12.82 3.44 -7.95
CA CYS A 36 12.92 3.94 -9.32
C CYS A 36 13.20 5.45 -9.44
N GLY A 37 13.18 6.19 -8.34
CA GLY A 37 13.44 7.63 -8.27
C GLY A 37 12.39 8.51 -8.97
N SER A 38 11.22 7.96 -9.31
CA SER A 38 10.22 8.65 -10.12
C SER A 38 8.79 8.26 -9.75
N ILE A 39 7.97 9.24 -9.35
CA ILE A 39 6.55 9.06 -9.04
C ILE A 39 5.77 8.47 -10.22
N ALA A 40 5.95 9.01 -11.43
CA ALA A 40 5.18 8.57 -12.60
C ALA A 40 5.43 7.09 -12.93
N LYS A 41 6.71 6.70 -12.92
CA LYS A 41 7.16 5.32 -13.15
C LYS A 41 6.72 4.35 -12.03
N ALA A 42 6.72 4.80 -10.78
CA ALA A 42 6.22 4.00 -9.67
C ALA A 42 4.70 3.76 -9.79
N ALA A 43 3.95 4.81 -10.12
CA ALA A 43 2.49 4.75 -10.26
C ALA A 43 2.02 3.90 -11.44
N SER A 44 2.81 3.77 -12.53
CA SER A 44 2.46 2.91 -13.66
C SER A 44 2.61 1.42 -13.38
N ASN A 45 3.28 1.05 -12.30
CA ASN A 45 3.63 -0.34 -11.96
C ASN A 45 2.78 -0.90 -10.80
N LEU A 46 1.77 -0.15 -10.34
CA LEU A 46 0.86 -0.48 -9.24
C LEU A 46 -0.59 -0.53 -9.73
#